data_AF-K7AKN9-F1
#
_entry.id   AF-K7AKN9-F1
#
_cell.length_a   1.000
_cell.length_b   1.000
_cell.length_c   1.000
_cell.angle_alpha   90.00
_cell.angle_beta   90.00
_cell.angle_gamma   90.00
#
_symmetry.space_group_name_H-M   'P 1'
#
loop_
_entity.id
_entity.type
_entity.pdbx_description
1 polymer ?
#
loop_
_entity_poly.entity_id
_entity_poly.type
_entity_poly.pdbx_seq_one_letter_code
_entity_poly.pdbx_strand_id
1 'polypeptide(L)'
;ATQKTVDGPSSKDWRGGRAASFNIIPSSTGAAKAVGKVLPVLNGKLTGMAFRVPTVDVSVVDLTVRLEKAATYEQIKAAIKEESEGNLKGILGYVDEDLVSTDFQGDSRSSIFDAKAGNALNDNFVKLVS
;
A
#
# COMPACT_ATOMS: atom_id res chain seq x y z
N ALA A 1 11.33 10.02 14.04
CA ALA A 1 11.61 8.64 13.55
C ALA A 1 11.70 7.67 14.72
N THR A 2 11.25 6.41 14.57
CA THR A 2 11.12 5.44 15.68
C THR A 2 12.05 4.23 15.60
N GLN A 3 12.52 3.86 14.40
CA GLN A 3 13.48 2.76 14.20
C GLN A 3 14.90 3.12 14.65
N LYS A 4 15.76 2.11 14.82
CA LYS A 4 17.13 2.24 15.33
C LYS A 4 18.16 1.94 14.24
N THR A 5 19.30 2.61 14.29
CA THR A 5 20.44 2.37 13.39
C THR A 5 21.16 1.07 13.71
N VAL A 6 21.19 0.68 14.99
CA VAL A 6 21.74 -0.58 15.51
C VAL A 6 20.70 -1.28 16.38
N ASP A 7 20.90 -2.55 16.69
CA ASP A 7 20.03 -3.30 17.60
C ASP A 7 19.96 -2.60 18.97
N GLY A 8 18.76 -2.33 19.46
CA GLY A 8 18.55 -1.65 20.72
C GLY A 8 17.15 -1.83 21.31
N PRO A 9 16.92 -1.34 22.55
CA PRO A 9 15.65 -1.53 23.23
C PRO A 9 14.47 -0.86 22.51
N SER A 10 13.37 -1.60 22.39
CA SER A 10 12.06 -1.10 21.94
C SER A 10 10.95 -1.77 22.75
N SER A 11 10.48 -1.07 23.77
CA SER A 11 9.61 -1.63 24.82
C SER A 11 8.22 -2.06 24.35
N LYS A 12 7.71 -1.45 23.28
CA LYS A 12 6.37 -1.73 22.72
C LYS A 12 6.39 -2.58 21.44
N ASP A 13 7.54 -2.70 20.80
CA ASP A 13 7.72 -3.41 19.52
C ASP A 13 9.14 -3.96 19.46
N TRP A 14 9.35 -5.18 19.97
CA TRP A 14 10.68 -5.79 20.05
C TRP A 14 11.35 -5.91 18.67
N ARG A 15 10.57 -6.19 17.62
CA ARG A 15 11.09 -6.28 16.24
C ARG A 15 11.54 -4.91 15.75
N GLY A 16 10.82 -3.85 16.09
CA GLY A 16 11.18 -2.47 15.77
C GLY A 16 12.47 -1.95 16.42
N GLY A 17 13.03 -2.67 17.40
CA GLY A 17 14.32 -2.37 18.01
C GLY A 17 15.53 -2.86 17.20
N ARG A 18 15.32 -3.71 16.19
CA ARG A 18 16.40 -4.25 15.34
C ARG A 18 16.91 -3.21 14.34
N ALA A 19 18.17 -3.33 13.94
CA ALA A 19 18.85 -2.40 13.03
C ALA A 19 18.09 -2.26 11.70
N ALA A 20 17.58 -1.05 11.43
CA ALA A 20 16.62 -0.77 10.36
C ALA A 20 17.15 -1.08 8.96
N SER A 21 18.39 -0.69 8.67
CA SER A 21 18.99 -0.79 7.33
C SER A 21 19.46 -2.20 6.96
N PHE A 22 19.31 -3.18 7.85
CA PHE A 22 19.83 -4.54 7.66
C PHE A 22 18.76 -5.63 7.80
N ASN A 23 17.49 -5.25 8.02
CA ASN A 23 16.43 -6.19 8.30
C ASN A 23 15.16 -5.88 7.51
N ILE A 24 14.46 -6.93 7.11
CA ILE A 24 13.02 -6.88 6.83
C ILE A 24 12.32 -7.09 8.17
N ILE A 25 11.63 -6.07 8.68
CA ILE A 25 11.06 -6.06 10.02
C ILE A 25 9.53 -6.10 9.92
N PRO A 26 8.89 -7.25 10.21
CA PRO A 26 7.44 -7.30 10.28
C PRO A 26 6.93 -6.49 11.47
N SER A 27 5.90 -5.68 11.23
CA SER A 27 5.26 -4.78 12.19
C SER A 27 3.74 -4.90 12.10
N SER A 28 3.05 -4.64 13.20
CA SER A 28 1.60 -4.39 13.15
C SER A 28 1.33 -2.98 12.60
N THR A 29 0.14 -2.78 12.03
CA THR A 29 -0.36 -1.47 11.61
C THR A 29 -1.86 -1.37 11.83
N GLY A 30 -2.33 -0.17 12.20
CA GLY A 30 -3.74 0.16 12.31
C GLY A 30 -4.36 0.67 11.01
N ALA A 31 -3.55 0.91 9.97
CA ALA A 31 -3.98 1.63 8.76
C ALA A 31 -5.18 0.99 8.07
N ALA A 32 -5.12 -0.31 7.78
CA ALA A 32 -6.23 -1.04 7.15
C ALA A 32 -7.51 -1.04 8.00
N LYS A 33 -7.38 -1.11 9.33
CA LYS A 33 -8.54 -0.97 10.24
C LYS A 33 -9.09 0.46 10.27
N ALA A 34 -8.22 1.46 10.11
CA ALA A 34 -8.60 2.87 10.07
C ALA A 34 -9.39 3.23 8.81
N VAL A 35 -9.22 2.51 7.70
CA VAL A 35 -10.07 2.64 6.51
C VAL A 35 -11.55 2.48 6.87
N GLY A 36 -11.88 1.51 7.74
CA GLY A 36 -13.25 1.30 8.22
C GLY A 36 -13.84 2.47 9.03
N LYS A 37 -12.99 3.38 9.54
CA LYS A 37 -13.45 4.59 10.25
C LYS A 37 -13.82 5.72 9.30
N VAL A 38 -13.11 5.85 8.18
CA VAL A 38 -13.36 6.89 7.16
C VAL A 38 -14.35 6.43 6.08
N LEU A 39 -14.42 5.12 5.84
CA LEU A 39 -15.37 4.45 4.96
C LEU A 39 -16.13 3.40 5.76
N PRO A 40 -17.23 3.78 6.46
CA PRO A 40 -17.97 2.88 7.36
C PRO A 40 -18.44 1.57 6.71
N VAL A 41 -18.73 1.59 5.41
CA VAL A 41 -19.12 0.39 4.63
C VAL A 41 -18.02 -0.69 4.55
N LEU A 42 -16.77 -0.31 4.86
CA LEU A 42 -15.60 -1.19 4.93
C LEU A 42 -15.22 -1.56 6.37
N ASN A 43 -15.98 -1.10 7.37
CA ASN A 43 -15.68 -1.40 8.77
C ASN A 43 -15.72 -2.92 9.03
N GLY A 44 -14.66 -3.44 9.65
CA GLY A 44 -14.48 -4.87 9.90
C GLY A 44 -14.13 -5.73 8.67
N LYS A 45 -14.08 -5.17 7.45
CA LYS A 45 -13.76 -5.92 6.23
C LYS A 45 -12.27 -5.94 5.88
N LEU A 46 -11.50 -4.98 6.42
CA LEU A 46 -10.08 -4.81 6.13
C LEU A 46 -9.24 -4.92 7.40
N THR A 47 -8.12 -5.63 7.27
CA THR A 47 -7.02 -5.63 8.24
C THR A 47 -5.70 -5.82 7.51
N GLY A 48 -4.58 -5.72 8.22
CA GLY A 48 -3.28 -5.82 7.57
C GLY A 48 -2.13 -5.79 8.56
N MET A 49 -0.94 -5.94 8.00
CA MET A 49 0.35 -5.85 8.68
C MET A 49 1.30 -5.02 7.80
N ALA A 50 2.51 -4.76 8.28
CA ALA A 50 3.53 -4.06 7.51
C ALA A 50 4.86 -4.81 7.56
N PHE A 51 5.65 -4.67 6.50
CA PHE A 51 7.08 -4.97 6.53
C PHE A 51 7.83 -3.65 6.39
N ARG A 52 8.66 -3.32 7.38
CA ARG A 52 9.63 -2.23 7.22
C ARG A 52 10.86 -2.81 6.53
N VAL A 53 11.34 -2.15 5.48
CA VAL A 53 12.47 -2.60 4.68
C VAL A 53 13.55 -1.50 4.62
N PRO A 54 14.80 -1.83 4.24
CA PRO A 54 15.91 -0.88 4.19
C PRO A 54 15.83 0.20 3.08
N THR A 55 14.78 1.01 3.06
CA THR A 55 14.67 2.21 2.21
C THR A 55 14.51 3.45 3.08
N VAL A 56 15.09 4.58 2.66
CA VAL A 56 15.07 5.82 3.45
C VAL A 56 13.72 6.56 3.35
N ASP A 57 13.02 6.35 2.25
CA ASP A 57 11.74 6.97 1.92
C ASP A 57 11.00 6.09 0.89
N VAL A 58 9.73 6.44 0.66
CA VAL A 58 8.77 5.73 -0.18
C VAL A 58 8.39 4.37 0.40
N SER A 59 7.10 4.05 0.28
CA SER A 59 6.50 2.80 0.73
C SER A 59 5.51 2.34 -0.33
N VAL A 60 5.09 1.08 -0.23
CA VAL A 60 4.14 0.48 -1.17
C VAL A 60 3.04 -0.24 -0.39
N VAL A 61 1.80 -0.10 -0.86
CA VAL A 61 0.66 -0.86 -0.39
C VAL A 61 0.47 -2.07 -1.31
N ASP A 62 0.47 -3.26 -0.72
CA ASP A 62 0.01 -4.50 -1.36
C ASP A 62 -1.37 -4.85 -0.80
N LEU A 63 -2.41 -4.63 -1.60
CA LEU A 63 -3.80 -4.84 -1.20
C LEU A 63 -4.38 -6.05 -1.93
N THR A 64 -4.53 -7.17 -1.22
CA THR A 64 -5.24 -8.34 -1.71
C THR A 64 -6.70 -8.32 -1.22
N VAL A 65 -7.66 -8.31 -2.15
CA VAL A 65 -9.08 -8.14 -1.84
C VAL A 65 -9.98 -9.06 -2.68
N ARG A 66 -11.15 -9.39 -2.11
CA ARG A 66 -12.22 -10.08 -2.80
C ARG A 66 -13.33 -9.10 -3.19
N LEU A 67 -13.67 -9.04 -4.46
CA LEU A 67 -14.70 -8.17 -5.02
C LEU A 67 -16.07 -8.84 -4.97
N GLU A 68 -17.11 -8.07 -4.63
CA GLU A 68 -18.50 -8.54 -4.66
C GLU A 68 -18.98 -8.77 -6.10
N LYS A 69 -18.73 -7.80 -6.99
CA LYS A 69 -19.02 -7.91 -8.42
C LYS A 69 -17.74 -8.36 -9.14
N ALA A 70 -17.89 -9.30 -10.06
CA ALA A 70 -16.81 -9.73 -10.92
C ALA A 70 -16.30 -8.56 -11.78
N ALA A 71 -14.98 -8.40 -11.86
CA ALA A 71 -14.31 -7.40 -12.67
C ALA A 71 -13.00 -7.95 -13.22
N THR A 72 -12.79 -7.80 -14.52
CA THR A 72 -11.51 -8.08 -15.16
C THR A 72 -10.46 -7.05 -14.70
N TYR A 73 -9.18 -7.41 -14.77
CA TYR A 73 -8.10 -6.49 -14.37
C TYR A 73 -8.09 -5.21 -15.22
N GLU A 74 -8.45 -5.30 -16.51
CA GLU A 74 -8.62 -4.12 -17.38
C GLU A 74 -9.73 -3.18 -16.91
N GLN A 75 -10.87 -3.72 -16.45
CA GLN A 75 -11.95 -2.90 -15.87
C GLN A 75 -11.51 -2.21 -14.58
N ILE A 76 -10.71 -2.89 -13.75
CA ILE A 76 -10.16 -2.30 -12.52
C ILE A 76 -9.20 -1.16 -12.87
N LYS A 77 -8.26 -1.38 -13.80
CA LYS A 77 -7.35 -0.34 -14.28
C LYS A 77 -8.09 0.88 -14.82
N ALA A 78 -9.11 0.65 -15.65
CA ALA A 78 -9.92 1.72 -16.22
C ALA A 78 -10.63 2.55 -15.13
N ALA A 79 -11.26 1.90 -14.14
CA ALA A 79 -11.94 2.57 -13.04
C ALA A 79 -10.98 3.41 -12.18
N ILE A 80 -9.78 2.89 -11.90
CA ILE A 80 -8.76 3.62 -11.14
C ILE A 80 -8.24 4.82 -11.94
N LYS A 81 -7.99 4.64 -13.24
CA LYS A 81 -7.53 5.71 -14.12
C LYS A 81 -8.56 6.84 -14.19
N GLU A 82 -9.82 6.51 -14.38
CA GLU A 82 -10.93 7.47 -14.40
C GLU A 82 -10.98 8.30 -13.10
N GLU A 83 -10.93 7.66 -11.93
CA GLU A 83 -10.93 8.40 -10.66
C GLU A 83 -9.66 9.24 -10.45
N SER A 84 -8.50 8.76 -10.92
CA SER A 84 -7.22 9.49 -10.84
C SER A 84 -7.20 10.76 -11.70
N GLU A 85 -7.93 10.76 -12.82
CA GLU A 85 -8.05 11.90 -13.73
C GLU A 85 -9.26 12.80 -13.38
N GLY A 86 -10.22 12.26 -12.63
CA GLY A 86 -11.46 12.90 -12.19
C GLY A 86 -11.44 13.34 -10.72
N ASN A 87 -12.27 12.70 -9.89
CA ASN A 87 -12.57 13.18 -8.53
C ASN A 87 -11.37 13.18 -7.58
N LEU A 88 -10.39 12.31 -7.84
CA LEU A 88 -9.19 12.15 -7.01
C LEU A 88 -7.94 12.74 -7.68
N LYS A 89 -8.10 13.62 -8.66
CA LYS A 89 -6.97 14.28 -9.32
C LYS A 89 -6.07 15.00 -8.32
N GLY A 90 -4.77 14.69 -8.39
CA GLY A 90 -3.75 15.21 -7.47
C GLY A 90 -3.69 14.49 -6.13
N ILE A 91 -4.56 13.49 -5.88
CA ILE A 91 -4.55 12.64 -4.69
C ILE A 91 -4.21 11.20 -5.08
N LEU A 92 -4.89 10.67 -6.10
CA LEU A 92 -4.64 9.36 -6.69
C LEU A 92 -3.91 9.53 -8.02
N GLY A 93 -2.80 8.82 -8.19
CA GLY A 93 -2.09 8.66 -9.45
C GLY A 93 -2.36 7.31 -10.10
N TYR A 94 -2.07 7.23 -11.40
CA TYR A 94 -2.07 6.01 -12.19
C TYR A 94 -0.79 5.98 -13.01
N VAL A 95 -0.07 4.86 -13.01
CA VAL A 95 1.11 4.63 -13.87
C VAL A 95 1.02 3.27 -14.55
N ASP A 96 1.48 3.22 -15.80
CA ASP A 96 1.65 2.00 -16.59
C ASP A 96 3.10 1.84 -17.10
N GLU A 97 4.03 2.53 -16.43
CA GLU A 97 5.47 2.50 -16.65
C GLU A 97 6.15 1.53 -15.66
N ASP A 98 7.33 1.03 -16.00
CA ASP A 98 8.10 0.10 -15.15
C ASP A 98 8.92 0.88 -14.11
N LEU A 99 8.23 1.50 -13.15
CA LEU A 99 8.81 2.36 -12.11
C LEU A 99 9.24 1.58 -10.86
N VAL A 100 10.11 2.19 -10.08
CA VAL A 100 10.57 1.70 -8.76
C VAL A 100 10.43 2.79 -7.71
N SER A 101 10.69 2.45 -6.43
CA SER A 101 10.40 3.34 -5.29
C SER A 101 11.00 4.74 -5.42
N THR A 102 12.21 4.89 -5.95
CA THR A 102 12.89 6.19 -6.06
C THR A 102 12.22 7.14 -7.05
N ASP A 103 11.49 6.62 -8.03
CA ASP A 103 10.81 7.43 -9.04
C ASP A 103 9.64 8.24 -8.43
N PHE A 104 9.18 7.85 -7.24
CA PHE A 104 8.10 8.51 -6.50
C PHE A 104 8.60 9.45 -5.39
N GLN A 105 9.92 9.59 -5.22
CA GLN A 105 10.46 10.44 -4.17
C GLN A 105 10.13 11.92 -4.44
N GLY A 106 9.48 12.57 -3.47
CA GLY A 106 9.01 13.95 -3.60
C GLY A 106 7.68 14.10 -4.36
N ASP A 107 7.04 13.01 -4.77
CA ASP A 107 5.68 13.04 -5.26
C ASP A 107 4.70 13.42 -4.13
N SER A 108 3.75 14.30 -4.41
CA SER A 108 2.82 14.86 -3.43
C SER A 108 1.48 14.11 -3.38
N ARG A 109 1.24 13.15 -4.28
CA ARG A 109 0.03 12.34 -4.30
C ARG A 109 0.01 11.36 -3.13
N SER A 110 -1.18 11.05 -2.63
CA SER A 110 -1.38 10.14 -1.50
C SER A 110 -1.23 8.66 -1.86
N SER A 111 -1.50 8.30 -3.11
CA SER A 111 -1.50 6.92 -3.62
C SER A 111 -1.23 6.96 -5.11
N ILE A 112 -0.38 6.09 -5.65
CA ILE A 112 -0.14 6.00 -7.09
C ILE A 112 -0.28 4.54 -7.51
N PHE A 113 -1.38 4.20 -8.16
CA PHE A 113 -1.64 2.84 -8.59
C PHE A 113 -0.70 2.40 -9.71
N ASP A 114 -0.04 1.25 -9.50
CA ASP A 114 0.82 0.61 -10.48
C ASP A 114 0.04 -0.47 -11.25
N ALA A 115 -0.25 -0.16 -12.51
CA ALA A 115 -1.05 -1.00 -13.39
C ALA A 115 -0.35 -2.28 -13.87
N LYS A 116 0.98 -2.39 -13.71
CA LYS A 116 1.77 -3.55 -14.13
C LYS A 116 2.17 -4.45 -12.97
N ALA A 117 2.26 -3.92 -11.76
CA ALA A 117 2.69 -4.67 -10.58
C ALA A 117 1.58 -5.47 -9.89
N GLY A 118 0.31 -5.10 -10.08
CA GLY A 118 -0.82 -5.88 -9.57
C GLY A 118 -1.16 -7.11 -10.41
N ASN A 119 -2.03 -7.97 -9.88
CA ASN A 119 -2.52 -9.14 -10.61
C ASN A 119 -3.91 -9.59 -10.14
N ALA A 120 -4.68 -10.20 -11.04
CA ALA A 120 -5.95 -10.85 -10.73
C ALA A 120 -5.79 -12.38 -10.77
N LEU A 121 -6.20 -13.06 -9.71
CA LEU A 121 -6.27 -14.53 -9.71
C LEU A 121 -7.51 -15.01 -10.48
N ASN A 122 -8.63 -14.31 -10.27
CA ASN A 122 -9.89 -14.45 -10.99
C ASN A 122 -10.66 -13.13 -10.89
N ASP A 123 -11.82 -13.04 -11.54
CA ASP A 123 -12.61 -11.81 -11.62
C ASP A 123 -13.12 -11.29 -10.26
N ASN A 124 -13.04 -12.09 -9.19
CA ASN A 124 -13.47 -11.69 -7.85
C ASN A 124 -12.31 -11.62 -6.84
N PHE A 125 -11.08 -11.95 -7.19
CA PHE A 125 -9.97 -11.99 -6.23
C PHE A 125 -8.70 -11.43 -6.85
N VAL A 126 -8.28 -10.27 -6.36
CA VAL A 126 -7.25 -9.45 -6.98
C VAL A 126 -6.27 -8.90 -5.96
N LYS A 127 -5.06 -8.61 -6.41
CA LYS A 127 -4.03 -7.88 -5.69
C LYS A 127 -3.72 -6.59 -6.45
N LEU A 128 -3.80 -5.47 -5.73
CA LEU A 128 -3.50 -4.14 -6.24
C LEU A 128 -2.23 -3.61 -5.57
N VAL A 129 -1.42 -2.88 -6.32
CA VAL A 129 -0.16 -2.28 -5.85
C VAL A 129 -0.28 -0.76 -6.03
N SER A 130 0.08 -0.01 -4.99
CA SER A 130 0.03 1.47 -5.01
C SER A 130 1.02 2.12 -4.06
#